data_AF-A0A6J4T7F7-F1
#
_entry.id   AF-A0A6J4T7F7-F1
#
_cell.length_a   1.000
_cell.length_b   1.000
_cell.length_c   1.000
_cell.angle_alpha   90.00
_cell.angle_beta   90.00
_cell.angle_gamma   90.00
#
_symmetry.space_group_name_H-M   'P 1'
#
loop_
_entity.id
_entity.type
_entity.pdbx_description
1 polymer ?
#
loop_
_entity_poly.entity_id
_entity_poly.type
_entity_poly.pdbx_seq_one_letter_code
_entity_poly.pdbx_strand_id
1 'polypeptide(L)' 'MPFSFDVADALLVSGIFLLGGLVKGIAGFGLPTISLGLLALTRPLPEALPLILLPTIATNVWQALAG' A
#
# COMPACT_ATOMS: atom_id res chain seq x y z
N MET A 1 5.20 -19.89 -5.37
CA MET A 1 5.24 -18.42 -5.50
C MET A 1 4.80 -17.85 -4.15
N PRO A 2 5.54 -16.93 -3.51
CA PRO A 2 5.19 -16.42 -2.18
C PRO A 2 3.89 -15.59 -2.16
N PHE A 3 3.30 -15.34 -3.33
CA PHE A 3 2.02 -14.67 -3.47
C PHE A 3 0.96 -15.64 -3.99
N SER A 4 0.03 -16.02 -3.12
CA SER A 4 -1.28 -16.53 -3.51
C SER A 4 -2.30 -15.44 -3.18
N PHE A 5 -3.04 -14.96 -4.18
CA PHE A 5 -4.15 -14.03 -3.97
C PHE A 5 -5.45 -14.74 -4.29
N ASP A 6 -6.30 -14.92 -3.28
CA ASP A 6 -7.71 -15.15 -3.53
C ASP A 6 -8.48 -13.82 -3.61
N VAL A 7 -9.80 -13.89 -3.81
CA VAL A 7 -10.64 -12.71 -3.92
C VAL A 7 -10.66 -11.91 -2.62
N ALA A 8 -10.66 -12.58 -1.46
CA ALA A 8 -10.67 -11.91 -0.16
C ALA A 8 -9.35 -11.18 0.08
N ASP A 9 -8.22 -11.79 -0.28
CA ASP A 9 -6.90 -11.17 -0.23
C ASP A 9 -6.81 -9.92 -1.11
N ALA A 10 -7.30 -10.01 -2.35
CA ALA A 10 -7.30 -8.88 -3.27
C ALA A 10 -8.15 -7.72 -2.74
N LEU A 11 -9.32 -8.01 -2.16
CA LEU A 11 -10.18 -7.01 -1.53
C LEU A 11 -9.52 -6.38 -0.30
N LEU A 12 -8.88 -7.19 0.55
CA LEU A 12 -8.16 -6.71 1.72
C LEU A 12 -7.02 -5.77 1.34
N VAL A 13 -6.13 -6.20 0.43
CA VAL A 13 -4.99 -5.39 -0.02
C VAL A 13 -5.47 -4.10 -0.69
N SER A 14 -6.51 -4.18 -1.52
CA SER A 14 -7.11 -3.01 -2.14
C SER A 14 -7.68 -2.05 -1.11
N GLY A 15 -8.41 -2.55 -0.10
CA GLY A 15 -8.93 -1.74 1.00
C GLY A 15 -7.83 -1.05 1.80
N ILE A 16 -6.74 -1.75 2.08
CA ILE A 16 -5.57 -1.18 2.77
C ILE A 16 -4.95 -0.05 1.94
N PHE A 17 -4.75 -0.24 0.64
CA PHE A 17 -4.19 0.81 -0.22
C PHE A 17 -5.14 1.98 -0.45
N LEU A 18 -6.45 1.75 -0.50
CA LEU A 18 -7.43 2.83 -0.55
C LEU A 18 -7.38 3.68 0.73
N LEU A 19 -7.32 3.05 1.90
CA LEU A 19 -7.19 3.75 3.17
C LEU A 19 -5.87 4.53 3.28
N GLY A 20 -4.74 3.86 3.00
CA GLY A 20 -3.42 4.51 3.02
C GLY A 20 -3.30 5.61 1.96
N GLY A 21 -3.91 5.42 0.80
CA GLY A 21 -3.96 6.39 -0.29
C GLY A 21 -4.81 7.62 0.05
N LEU A 22 -5.97 7.42 0.71
CA LEU A 22 -6.81 8.50 1.23
C LEU A 22 -6.03 9.37 2.22
N VAL A 23 -5.38 8.74 3.21
CA VAL A 23 -4.59 9.49 4.20
C VAL A 23 -3.43 10.21 3.53
N LYS A 24 -2.74 9.57 2.58
CA LYS A 24 -1.68 10.23 1.80
C LYS A 24 -2.20 11.41 0.97
N GLY A 25 -3.41 11.31 0.41
CA GLY A 25 -4.04 12.41 -0.32
C GLY A 25 -4.34 13.62 0.58
N ILE A 26 -4.73 13.38 1.84
CA ILE A 26 -5.04 14.44 2.81
C ILE A 26 -3.77 15.03 3.43
N ALA A 27 -2.84 14.18 3.87
CA ALA A 27 -1.68 14.58 4.65
C ALA A 27 -0.40 14.80 3.82
N GLY A 28 -0.36 14.32 2.58
CA GLY A 28 0.83 14.29 1.73
C GLY A 28 1.76 13.08 1.98
N PHE A 29 1.62 12.41 3.12
CA PHE A 29 2.46 11.26 3.52
C PHE A 29 1.61 10.11 4.12
N GLY A 30 2.23 8.96 4.34
CA GLY A 30 1.64 7.89 5.18
C GLY A 30 1.18 6.62 4.46
N LEU A 31 1.15 6.57 3.12
CA LEU A 31 0.81 5.34 2.39
C LEU A 31 1.71 4.14 2.81
N PRO A 32 3.06 4.27 2.90
CA PRO A 32 3.90 3.17 3.37
C PRO A 32 3.64 2.81 4.83
N THR A 33 3.48 3.80 5.70
CA THR A 33 3.31 3.60 7.14
C THR A 33 2.01 2.84 7.44
N ILE A 34 0.89 3.28 6.85
CA ILE A 34 -0.43 2.68 7.06
C ILE A 34 -0.49 1.32 6.37
N SER A 35 -0.07 1.26 5.10
CA SER A 35 -0.21 0.03 4.33
C SER A 35 0.70 -1.07 4.86
N LEU A 36 1.95 -0.76 5.20
CA LEU A 36 2.87 -1.74 5.80
C LEU A 36 2.38 -2.18 7.17
N GLY A 37 1.91 -1.25 8.01
CA GLY A 37 1.36 -1.57 9.32
C GLY A 37 0.19 -2.54 9.24
N LEU A 38 -0.76 -2.30 8.34
CA LEU A 38 -1.93 -3.17 8.16
C LEU A 38 -1.59 -4.49 7.45
N LEU A 39 -0.73 -4.45 6.42
CA LEU A 39 -0.30 -5.68 5.74
C LEU A 39 0.51 -6.59 6.65
N ALA A 40 1.34 -6.04 7.53
CA ALA A 40 2.14 -6.82 8.49
C ALA A 40 1.29 -7.57 9.53
N LEU A 41 0.01 -7.22 9.71
CA LEU A 41 -0.93 -7.97 10.55
C LEU A 41 -1.38 -9.29 9.90
N THR A 42 -1.24 -9.39 8.57
CA THR A 42 -1.77 -10.53 7.79
C THR A 42 -0.69 -11.26 7.01
N ARG A 43 0.47 -10.63 6.77
CA ARG A 43 1.56 -11.16 5.96
C ARG A 43 2.92 -10.92 6.61
N PRO A 44 3.89 -11.83 6.42
CA PRO A 44 5.29 -11.56 6.73
C PRO A 44 5.82 -10.31 6.02
N LEU A 45 6.73 -9.57 6.67
CA LEU A 45 7.33 -8.36 6.09
C LEU A 45 7.96 -8.57 4.69
N PRO A 46 8.66 -9.68 4.40
CA PRO A 46 9.19 -9.92 3.07
C PRO A 46 8.12 -10.00 1.96
N GLU A 47 6.89 -10.36 2.30
CA GLU A 47 5.77 -10.40 1.37
C GLU A 47 5.04 -9.06 1.28
N ALA A 48 4.92 -8.33 2.39
CA ALA A 48 4.23 -7.03 2.42
C ALA A 48 4.99 -5.93 1.67
N LEU A 49 6.32 -5.87 1.83
CA LEU A 49 7.15 -4.81 1.27
C LEU A 49 7.04 -4.66 -0.27
N PRO A 50 7.12 -5.74 -1.08
CA PRO A 50 6.97 -5.64 -2.52
C PRO A 50 5.61 -5.07 -2.97
N LEU A 51 4.53 -5.37 -2.25
CA LEU A 51 3.18 -4.91 -2.63
C LEU A 51 3.04 -3.40 -2.52
N ILE A 52 3.73 -2.79 -1.55
CA ILE A 52 3.61 -1.37 -1.22
C ILE A 52 4.54 -0.51 -2.08
N LEU A 53 5.62 -1.11 -2.60
CA LEU A 53 6.66 -0.41 -3.35
C LEU A 53 6.10 0.32 -4.58
N LEU A 54 5.39 -0.41 -5.44
CA LEU A 54 4.84 0.12 -6.68
C LEU A 54 3.87 1.29 -6.45
N PRO A 55 2.80 1.16 -5.62
CA PRO A 55 1.88 2.26 -5.39
C PRO A 55 2.52 3.45 -4.66
N THR A 56 3.49 3.21 -3.78
CA THR A 56 4.25 4.28 -3.11
C THR A 56 5.06 5.10 -4.10
N ILE A 57 5.84 4.44 -4.96
CA ILE A 57 6.64 5.13 -5.96
C ILE A 57 5.72 5.89 -6.92
N ALA A 58 4.66 5.24 -7.43
CA ALA A 58 3.74 5.86 -8.37
C ALA A 58 3.10 7.13 -7.80
N THR A 59 2.56 7.07 -6.58
CA THR A 59 1.92 8.23 -5.95
C THR A 59 2.91 9.32 -5.54
N ASN A 60 4.12 8.96 -5.11
CA ASN A 60 5.18 9.94 -4.82
C ASN A 60 5.66 10.67 -6.09
N VAL A 61 5.87 9.94 -7.19
CA VAL A 61 6.25 10.53 -8.48
C VAL A 61 5.15 11.44 -8.99
N TRP A 62 3.89 11.00 -8.91
CA TRP A 62 2.75 11.84 -9.30
C TRP A 62 2.71 13.15 -8.49
N GLN A 63 2.82 13.08 -7.16
CA GLN A 63 2.85 14.28 -6.32
C GLN A 63 4.04 15.19 -6.67
N ALA A 64 5.23 14.63 -6.92
CA ALA A 64 6.41 15.40 -7.30
C ALA A 64 6.23 16.15 -8.64
N LEU A 65 5.44 15.61 -9.56
CA LEU A 65 5.14 16.24 -10.86
C LEU A 65 3.96 17.22 -10.78
N ALA A 66 2.97 16.93 -9.94
CA ALA A 66 1.73 17.71 -9.84
C ALA A 66 1.86 18.95 -8.94
N GLY A 67 2.77 18.92 -7.95
CA GLY A 67 2.91 19.96 -6.92
C GLY A 67 2.05 19.69 -5.70
#